data_AF-A0A847VMW3-F1
#
_entry.id   AF-A0A847VMW3-F1
#
_cell.length_a   1.000
_cell.length_b   1.000
_cell.length_c   1.000
_cell.angle_alpha   90.00
_cell.angle_beta   90.00
_cell.angle_gamma   90.00
#
_symmetry.space_group_name_H-M   'P 1'
#
loop_
_entity.id
_entity.type
_entity.pdbx_description
1 polymer ?
#
loop_
_entity_poly.entity_id
_entity_poly.type
_entity_poly.pdbx_seq_one_letter_code
_entity_poly.pdbx_strand_id
1 'polypeptide(L)'
;MLQYKDLNLRRVKAAFDKVKAAIEAGDFRSADVKKLNAGPYYRARLDYTNRLLLQFARIDRPAAEGGSETVCLALEVIENHAYERSRFLRGAVVNEARIEREPAADAKAPALGAEAAPLRWLGPGRTQFELLDKPIVFDEAQDEAYRHPAPLVVIGSAGSGKTAVTLARLREAEGRVLYVTLSAYLAQGA
;
A
#
# COMPACT_ATOMS: atom_id res chain seq x y z
N MET A 1 4.14 -9.01 4.64
CA MET A 1 3.72 -8.11 3.52
C MET A 1 2.24 -7.76 3.65
N LEU A 2 1.88 -6.50 3.39
CA LEU A 2 0.48 -6.03 3.36
C LEU A 2 -0.01 -5.88 1.91
N GLN A 3 -1.26 -6.24 1.65
CA GLN A 3 -1.89 -6.15 0.33
C GLN A 3 -2.85 -4.97 0.28
N TYR A 4 -2.82 -4.21 -0.82
CA TYR A 4 -3.86 -3.22 -1.06
C TYR A 4 -5.21 -3.92 -1.18
N LYS A 5 -6.27 -3.38 -0.59
CA LYS A 5 -7.59 -4.04 -0.56
C LYS A 5 -8.11 -4.47 -1.93
N ASP A 6 -7.84 -3.68 -2.97
CA ASP A 6 -8.29 -3.95 -4.34
C ASP A 6 -7.16 -4.54 -5.21
N LEU A 7 -6.19 -5.21 -4.60
CA LEU A 7 -5.15 -5.94 -5.33
C LEU A 7 -5.74 -7.19 -5.99
N ASN A 8 -5.76 -7.21 -7.32
CA ASN A 8 -6.26 -8.36 -8.08
C ASN A 8 -5.14 -9.37 -8.38
N LEU A 9 -5.23 -10.54 -7.74
CA LEU A 9 -4.26 -11.64 -7.88
C LEU A 9 -4.77 -12.83 -8.70
N ARG A 10 -5.98 -12.74 -9.29
CA ARG A 10 -6.69 -13.90 -9.86
C ARG A 10 -5.85 -14.73 -10.86
N ARG A 11 -5.00 -14.08 -11.65
CA ARG A 11 -4.17 -14.73 -12.69
C ARG A 11 -2.77 -15.12 -12.23
N VAL A 12 -2.29 -14.55 -11.14
CA VAL A 12 -0.86 -14.60 -10.73
C VAL A 12 -0.66 -15.07 -9.29
N LYS A 13 -1.69 -15.66 -8.65
CA LYS A 13 -1.66 -16.01 -7.23
C LYS A 13 -0.44 -16.85 -6.81
N ALA A 14 -0.11 -17.90 -7.56
CA ALA A 14 1.03 -18.76 -7.25
C ALA A 14 2.38 -18.03 -7.38
N ALA A 15 2.53 -17.17 -8.39
CA ALA A 15 3.71 -16.33 -8.55
C ALA A 15 3.81 -15.28 -7.43
N PHE A 16 2.69 -14.66 -7.07
CA PHE A 16 2.59 -13.73 -5.96
C PHE A 16 3.00 -14.38 -4.64
N ASP A 17 2.55 -15.59 -4.34
CA ASP A 17 2.90 -16.28 -3.09
C ASP A 17 4.42 -16.55 -2.98
N LYS A 18 5.07 -16.88 -4.09
CA LYS A 18 6.55 -17.04 -4.14
C LYS A 18 7.26 -15.71 -3.89
N VAL A 19 6.82 -14.64 -4.57
CA VAL A 19 7.38 -13.29 -4.39
C VAL A 19 7.17 -12.80 -2.96
N LYS A 20 5.98 -13.01 -2.39
CA LYS A 20 5.66 -12.70 -1.00
C LYS A 20 6.61 -13.41 -0.05
N ALA A 21 6.79 -14.73 -0.20
CA ALA A 21 7.68 -15.51 0.66
C ALA A 21 9.13 -15.04 0.57
N ALA A 22 9.63 -14.74 -0.64
CA ALA A 22 10.97 -14.21 -0.84
C ALA A 22 11.17 -12.84 -0.16
N ILE A 23 10.21 -11.92 -0.33
CA ILE A 23 10.26 -10.60 0.31
C ILE A 23 10.18 -10.71 1.84
N GLU A 24 9.32 -11.58 2.37
CA GLU A 24 9.20 -11.82 3.82
C GLU A 24 10.47 -12.47 4.41
N ALA A 25 11.21 -13.25 3.62
CA ALA A 25 12.52 -13.76 4.00
C ALA A 25 13.68 -12.74 3.80
N GLY A 26 13.38 -11.53 3.29
CA GLY A 26 14.39 -10.53 2.95
C GLY A 26 15.20 -10.84 1.69
N ASP A 27 14.82 -11.85 0.92
CA ASP A 27 15.45 -12.24 -0.33
C ASP A 27 14.88 -11.45 -1.52
N PHE A 28 15.28 -10.18 -1.59
CA PHE A 28 14.86 -9.27 -2.66
C PHE A 28 15.48 -9.64 -4.01
N ARG A 29 16.56 -10.43 -4.02
CA ARG A 29 17.20 -10.89 -5.25
C ARG A 29 16.34 -11.92 -5.96
N SER A 30 15.83 -12.93 -5.23
CA SER A 30 14.94 -13.94 -5.82
C SER A 30 13.61 -13.37 -6.31
N ALA A 31 13.08 -12.35 -5.64
CA ALA A 31 11.89 -11.61 -6.07
C ALA A 31 12.19 -10.56 -7.17
N ASP A 32 13.45 -10.35 -7.52
CA ASP A 32 13.92 -9.33 -8.46
C ASP A 32 13.33 -7.94 -8.13
N VAL A 33 13.42 -7.55 -6.86
CA VAL A 33 12.90 -6.26 -6.37
C VAL A 33 13.83 -5.17 -6.87
N LYS A 34 13.36 -4.30 -7.76
CA LYS A 34 14.14 -3.16 -8.28
C LYS A 34 13.40 -1.86 -8.06
N LYS A 35 14.14 -0.79 -7.78
CA LYS A 35 13.57 0.54 -7.59
C LYS A 35 13.12 1.12 -8.93
N LEU A 36 11.96 1.76 -8.96
CA LEU A 36 11.49 2.49 -10.14
C LEU A 36 12.12 3.89 -10.18
N ASN A 37 12.23 4.44 -11.38
CA ASN A 37 12.62 5.84 -11.57
C ASN A 37 11.47 6.82 -11.28
N ALA A 38 10.30 6.33 -10.89
CA ALA A 38 9.10 7.10 -10.62
C ALA A 38 8.65 6.90 -9.17
N GLY A 39 8.68 7.98 -8.38
CA GLY A 39 8.18 7.98 -7.01
C GLY A 39 8.91 7.03 -6.05
N PRO A 40 8.31 6.70 -4.89
CA PRO A 40 8.86 5.79 -3.88
C PRO A 40 8.60 4.31 -4.22
N TYR A 41 8.40 4.00 -5.50
CA TYR A 41 7.89 2.71 -5.95
C TYR A 41 9.02 1.76 -6.34
N TYR A 42 8.72 0.47 -6.16
CA TYR A 42 9.56 -0.65 -6.51
C TYR A 42 8.76 -1.63 -7.35
N ARG A 43 9.44 -2.49 -8.11
CA ARG A 43 8.83 -3.58 -8.86
C ARG A 43 9.47 -4.90 -8.47
N ALA A 44 8.65 -5.91 -8.21
CA ALA A 44 9.09 -7.31 -8.14
C ALA A 44 8.63 -8.06 -9.39
N ARG A 45 9.37 -9.11 -9.76
CA ARG A 45 9.02 -9.95 -10.91
C ARG A 45 8.08 -11.06 -10.48
N LEU A 46 6.88 -11.11 -11.06
CA LEU A 46 5.94 -12.23 -10.85
C LEU A 46 6.24 -13.36 -11.84
N ASP A 47 6.30 -13.02 -13.12
CA ASP A 47 6.60 -13.96 -14.20
C ASP A 47 7.32 -13.25 -15.36
N TYR A 48 7.20 -13.76 -16.59
CA TYR A 48 7.78 -13.11 -17.76
C TYR A 48 7.08 -11.78 -18.09
N THR A 49 5.75 -11.76 -18.08
CA THR A 49 4.90 -10.65 -18.55
C THR A 49 4.41 -9.72 -17.45
N ASN A 50 4.38 -10.18 -16.19
CA ASN A 50 3.71 -9.49 -15.10
C ASN A 50 4.72 -9.03 -14.04
N ARG A 51 4.47 -7.85 -13.49
CA ARG A 51 5.25 -7.27 -12.38
C ARG A 51 4.32 -6.93 -11.22
N LEU A 52 4.85 -6.99 -10.01
CA LEU A 52 4.16 -6.52 -8.82
C LEU A 52 4.70 -5.14 -8.46
N LEU A 53 3.84 -4.14 -8.46
CA LEU A 53 4.16 -2.80 -7.97
C LEU A 53 4.14 -2.81 -6.44
N LEU A 54 5.22 -2.31 -5.86
CA LEU A 54 5.48 -2.29 -4.43
C LEU A 54 5.78 -0.88 -3.94
N GLN A 55 5.49 -0.64 -2.68
CA GLN A 55 6.02 0.48 -1.90
C GLN A 55 6.41 -0.04 -0.52
N PHE A 56 7.35 0.61 0.15
CA PHE A 56 7.68 0.29 1.53
C PHE A 56 7.06 1.31 2.48
N ALA A 57 6.69 0.85 3.66
CA ALA A 57 6.19 1.69 4.73
C ALA A 57 6.94 1.42 6.02
N ARG A 58 7.10 2.47 6.84
CA ARG A 58 7.80 2.42 8.12
C ARG A 58 6.80 2.55 9.25
N ILE A 59 6.89 1.64 10.22
CA ILE A 59 6.13 1.67 11.46
C ILE A 59 7.12 1.98 12.56
N ASP A 60 6.85 3.02 13.33
CA ASP A 60 7.65 3.36 14.50
C ASP A 60 6.97 2.79 15.75
N ARG A 61 7.58 1.78 16.36
CA ARG A 61 7.16 1.26 17.67
C ARG A 61 8.08 1.79 18.77
N PRO A 62 7.61 1.82 20.03
CA PRO A 62 8.48 2.06 21.18
C PRO A 62 9.72 1.15 21.12
N ALA A 63 10.88 1.66 21.56
CA ALA A 63 12.13 0.89 21.50
C ALA A 63 12.04 -0.46 22.24
N ALA A 64 11.21 -0.54 23.29
CA ALA A 64 10.94 -1.76 24.03
C ALA A 64 10.18 -2.83 23.22
N GLU A 65 9.52 -2.45 22.12
CA GLU A 65 8.67 -3.31 21.28
C GLU A 65 9.28 -3.60 19.89
N GLY A 66 10.57 -3.31 19.72
CA GLY A 66 11.31 -3.64 18.48
C GLY A 66 11.66 -2.44 17.59
N GLY A 67 11.36 -1.21 18.00
CA GLY A 67 11.78 -0.01 17.30
C GLY A 67 11.09 0.20 15.94
N SER A 68 11.83 0.71 14.96
CA SER A 68 11.27 1.00 13.63
C SER A 68 11.31 -0.24 12.73
N GLU A 69 10.16 -0.61 12.18
CA GLU A 69 9.99 -1.75 11.29
C GLU A 69 9.62 -1.26 9.88
N THR A 70 10.24 -1.83 8.84
CA THR A 70 9.86 -1.57 7.45
C THR A 70 9.03 -2.73 6.92
N VAL A 71 7.85 -2.43 6.39
CA VAL A 71 6.92 -3.40 5.81
C VAL A 71 6.73 -3.14 4.31
N CYS A 72 6.58 -4.21 3.55
CA CYS A 72 6.28 -4.14 2.13
C CYS A 72 4.76 -4.03 1.89
N LEU A 73 4.36 -3.06 1.08
CA LEU A 73 3.00 -2.83 0.59
C LEU A 73 2.91 -3.29 -0.87
N ALA A 74 2.09 -4.30 -1.14
CA ALA A 74 1.76 -4.74 -2.49
C ALA A 74 0.59 -3.92 -3.04
N LEU A 75 0.83 -3.16 -4.10
CA LEU A 75 -0.09 -2.14 -4.61
C LEU A 75 -0.93 -2.64 -5.79
N GLU A 76 -0.26 -3.15 -6.82
CA GLU A 76 -0.89 -3.47 -8.10
C GLU A 76 -0.12 -4.57 -8.85
N VAL A 77 -0.84 -5.39 -9.61
CA VAL A 77 -0.22 -6.24 -10.64
C VAL A 77 -0.17 -5.43 -11.94
N ILE A 78 1.03 -5.16 -12.42
CA ILE A 78 1.27 -4.53 -13.71
C ILE A 78 1.32 -5.63 -14.77
N GLU A 79 0.21 -5.81 -15.47
CA GLU A 79 0.11 -6.78 -16.58
C GLU A 79 0.88 -6.27 -17.81
N ASN A 80 1.62 -7.15 -18.48
CA ASN A 80 2.37 -6.86 -19.71
C ASN A 80 3.30 -5.63 -19.62
N HIS A 81 3.82 -5.34 -18.43
CA HIS A 81 4.62 -4.15 -18.14
C HIS A 81 3.92 -2.82 -18.45
N ALA A 82 2.58 -2.79 -18.50
CA ALA A 82 1.79 -1.61 -18.81
C ALA A 82 1.74 -0.60 -17.63
N TYR A 83 2.90 -0.07 -17.23
CA TYR A 83 3.06 0.87 -16.11
C TYR A 83 2.24 2.15 -16.29
N GLU A 84 2.02 2.57 -17.53
CA GLU A 84 1.22 3.75 -17.89
C GLU A 84 -0.25 3.63 -17.48
N ARG A 85 -0.75 2.40 -17.29
CA ARG A 85 -2.13 2.12 -16.85
C ARG A 85 -2.26 2.09 -15.33
N SER A 86 -1.15 2.15 -14.59
CA SER A 86 -1.17 2.06 -13.14
C SER A 86 -1.81 3.30 -12.51
N ARG A 87 -2.81 3.08 -11.67
CA ARG A 87 -3.45 4.15 -10.88
C ARG A 87 -2.50 4.78 -9.85
N PHE A 88 -1.49 4.04 -9.40
CA PHE A 88 -0.52 4.52 -8.42
C PHE A 88 0.57 5.37 -9.05
N LEU A 89 0.95 5.07 -10.31
CA LEU A 89 1.97 5.83 -11.03
C LEU A 89 1.46 7.14 -11.63
N ARG A 90 0.13 7.32 -11.75
CA ARG A 90 -0.51 8.58 -12.18
C ARG A 90 0.10 9.16 -13.47
N GLY A 91 0.39 8.30 -14.44
CA GLY A 91 0.99 8.69 -15.73
C GLY A 91 2.49 8.98 -15.69
N ALA A 92 3.19 8.67 -14.60
CA ALA A 92 4.64 8.79 -14.55
C ALA A 92 5.31 7.88 -15.59
N VAL A 93 6.31 8.43 -16.29
CA VAL A 93 7.07 7.70 -17.30
C VAL A 93 8.03 6.73 -16.63
N VAL A 94 7.83 5.43 -16.86
CA VAL A 94 8.69 4.36 -16.36
C VAL A 94 9.64 3.92 -17.47
N ASN A 95 10.94 3.89 -17.17
CA ASN A 95 11.96 3.44 -18.12
C ASN A 95 12.44 2.02 -17.76
N GLU A 96 11.91 1.02 -18.44
CA GLU A 96 12.25 -0.39 -18.21
C GLU A 96 13.74 -0.69 -18.42
N ALA A 97 14.35 -0.13 -19.46
CA ALA A 97 15.77 -0.36 -19.74
C ALA A 97 16.67 0.17 -18.61
N ARG A 98 16.26 1.26 -17.95
CA ARG A 98 16.94 1.77 -16.76
C ARG A 98 16.76 0.82 -15.58
N ILE A 99 15.53 0.38 -15.34
CA ILE A 99 15.22 -0.57 -14.25
C ILE A 99 16.01 -1.86 -14.41
N GLU A 100 16.15 -2.40 -15.62
CA GLU A 100 16.88 -3.65 -15.82
C GLU A 100 18.37 -3.55 -15.51
N ARG A 101 18.95 -2.35 -15.61
CA ARG A 101 20.35 -2.08 -15.23
C ARG A 101 20.54 -1.88 -13.73
N GLU A 102 19.47 -1.54 -13.00
CA GLU A 102 19.55 -1.41 -11.55
C GLU A 102 19.79 -2.79 -10.90
N PRO A 103 20.67 -2.87 -9.89
CA PRO A 103 20.76 -4.08 -9.08
C PRO A 103 19.45 -4.31 -8.32
N ALA A 104 19.22 -5.55 -7.90
CA ALA A 104 18.16 -5.83 -6.94
C ALA A 104 18.39 -4.98 -5.68
N ALA A 105 17.32 -4.37 -5.17
CA ALA A 105 17.32 -3.60 -3.95
C ALA A 105 17.78 -4.47 -2.77
N ASP A 106 18.47 -3.85 -1.83
CA ASP A 106 18.86 -4.51 -0.59
C ASP A 106 17.80 -4.22 0.49
N ALA A 107 17.23 -5.29 1.05
CA ALA A 107 16.24 -5.21 2.12
C ALA A 107 16.77 -4.49 3.38
N LYS A 108 18.10 -4.45 3.55
CA LYS A 108 18.77 -3.78 4.68
C LYS A 108 19.33 -2.41 4.33
N ALA A 109 19.13 -1.91 3.10
CA ALA A 109 19.62 -0.60 2.71
C ALA A 109 18.93 0.50 3.53
N PRO A 110 19.69 1.44 4.14
CA PRO A 110 19.10 2.57 4.87
C PRO A 110 18.14 3.43 4.04
N ALA A 111 18.40 3.53 2.74
CA ALA A 111 17.55 4.27 1.81
C ALA A 111 16.11 3.74 1.72
N LEU A 112 15.92 2.43 1.93
CA LEU A 112 14.60 1.79 1.90
C LEU A 112 13.69 2.36 3.00
N GLY A 113 14.22 2.46 4.22
CA GLY A 113 13.49 3.02 5.37
C GLY A 113 13.36 4.55 5.32
N ALA A 114 14.30 5.25 4.68
CA ALA A 114 14.25 6.71 4.53
C ALA A 114 13.15 7.16 3.55
N GLU A 115 12.88 6.37 2.51
CA GLU A 115 11.85 6.64 1.50
C GLU A 115 10.50 5.98 1.82
N ALA A 116 10.45 5.17 2.88
CA ALA A 116 9.26 4.45 3.27
C ALA A 116 8.15 5.40 3.76
N ALA A 117 6.93 5.16 3.32
CA ALA A 117 5.77 5.93 3.77
C ALA A 117 5.48 5.65 5.26
N PRO A 118 5.07 6.66 6.05
CA PRO A 118 4.72 6.42 7.44
C PRO A 118 3.44 5.57 7.54
N LEU A 119 3.50 4.48 8.30
CA LEU A 119 2.35 3.66 8.67
C LEU A 119 2.16 3.74 10.19
N ARG A 120 1.08 4.40 10.60
CA ARG A 120 0.85 4.76 12.01
C ARG A 120 0.63 3.58 12.93
N TRP A 121 -0.01 2.53 12.41
CA TRP A 121 -0.41 1.39 13.19
C TRP A 121 -0.44 0.15 12.30
N LEU A 122 -0.03 -0.98 12.88
CA LEU A 122 -0.16 -2.30 12.29
C LEU A 122 -0.38 -3.31 13.41
N GLY A 123 -1.60 -3.83 13.50
CA GLY A 123 -1.93 -4.91 14.44
C GLY A 123 -1.46 -6.28 13.98
N PRO A 124 -1.41 -7.25 14.91
CA PRO A 124 -1.05 -8.63 14.61
C PRO A 124 -2.06 -9.25 13.62
N GLY A 125 -1.55 -10.07 12.69
CA GLY A 125 -2.38 -10.81 11.73
C GLY A 125 -3.03 -9.95 10.63
N ARG A 126 -2.85 -8.63 10.63
CA ARG A 126 -3.34 -7.76 9.55
C ARG A 126 -2.55 -8.05 8.27
N THR A 127 -3.27 -8.31 7.18
CA THR A 127 -2.69 -8.66 5.87
C THR A 127 -3.05 -7.67 4.78
N GLN A 128 -3.96 -6.74 5.05
CA GLN A 128 -4.47 -5.76 4.10
C GLN A 128 -4.35 -4.35 4.63
N PHE A 129 -4.29 -3.39 3.72
CA PHE A 129 -4.29 -1.96 4.02
C PHE A 129 -5.16 -1.18 3.03
N GLU A 130 -5.61 -0.03 3.49
CA GLU A 130 -6.32 0.99 2.73
C GLU A 130 -5.35 2.07 2.26
N LEU A 131 -5.58 2.61 1.05
CA LEU A 131 -4.79 3.73 0.55
C LEU A 131 -5.69 4.94 0.34
N LEU A 132 -5.56 5.94 1.22
CA LEU A 132 -6.19 7.25 1.10
C LEU A 132 -5.20 8.26 0.50
N ASP A 133 -4.71 9.21 1.29
CA ASP A 133 -3.50 10.00 1.02
C ASP A 133 -2.23 9.22 1.39
N LYS A 134 -2.34 8.35 2.39
CA LYS A 134 -1.28 7.51 2.97
C LYS A 134 -1.82 6.10 3.22
N PRO A 135 -0.94 5.09 3.35
CA PRO A 135 -1.35 3.75 3.72
C PRO A 135 -1.89 3.74 5.17
N ILE A 136 -3.05 3.11 5.35
CA ILE A 136 -3.74 2.99 6.63
C ILE A 136 -4.12 1.53 6.84
N VAL A 137 -3.88 1.00 8.03
CA VAL A 137 -4.43 -0.27 8.48
C VAL A 137 -5.41 0.06 9.59
N PHE A 138 -6.66 -0.37 9.45
CA PHE A 138 -7.68 -0.15 10.47
C PHE A 138 -7.47 -1.06 11.67
N ASP A 139 -7.61 -0.48 12.87
CA ASP A 139 -7.76 -1.26 14.09
C ASP A 139 -9.10 -2.02 14.10
N GLU A 140 -9.35 -2.81 15.14
CA GLU A 140 -10.55 -3.64 15.21
C GLU A 140 -11.84 -2.81 15.19
N ALA A 141 -11.91 -1.73 15.96
CA ALA A 141 -13.09 -0.87 16.02
C ALA A 141 -13.32 -0.10 14.71
N GLN A 142 -12.25 0.36 14.07
CA GLN A 142 -12.30 1.03 12.77
C GLN A 142 -12.74 0.07 11.66
N ASP A 143 -12.23 -1.16 11.67
CA ASP A 143 -12.57 -2.20 10.69
C ASP A 143 -14.03 -2.66 10.86
N GLU A 144 -14.50 -2.79 12.09
CA GLU A 144 -15.91 -3.04 12.41
C GLU A 144 -16.81 -1.90 11.90
N ALA A 145 -16.48 -0.65 12.21
CA ALA A 145 -17.21 0.51 11.73
C ALA A 145 -17.20 0.62 10.19
N TYR A 146 -16.07 0.32 9.55
CA TYR A 146 -15.94 0.32 8.10
C TYR A 146 -16.84 -0.76 7.46
N ARG A 147 -16.97 -1.95 8.04
CA ARG A 147 -17.85 -3.01 7.49
C ARG A 147 -19.33 -2.81 7.81
N HIS A 148 -19.67 -1.97 8.79
CA HIS A 148 -21.05 -1.79 9.22
C HIS A 148 -21.92 -1.20 8.09
N PRO A 149 -23.06 -1.82 7.72
CA PRO A 149 -23.93 -1.32 6.65
C PRO A 149 -24.51 0.07 6.95
N ALA A 150 -24.92 0.80 5.92
CA ALA A 150 -25.63 2.06 6.11
C ALA A 150 -27.07 1.81 6.62
N PRO A 151 -27.64 2.74 7.43
CA PRO A 151 -27.05 3.97 7.94
C PRO A 151 -26.07 3.72 9.10
N LEU A 152 -25.03 4.56 9.22
CA LEU A 152 -23.97 4.44 10.22
C LEU A 152 -23.66 5.79 10.85
N VAL A 153 -23.52 5.81 12.18
CA VAL A 153 -23.00 6.96 12.94
C VAL A 153 -21.70 6.52 13.62
N VAL A 154 -20.60 7.20 13.31
CA VAL A 154 -19.27 6.89 13.90
C VAL A 154 -18.92 7.96 14.94
N ILE A 155 -18.83 7.54 16.20
CA ILE A 155 -18.46 8.40 17.34
C ILE A 155 -17.08 8.00 17.85
N GLY A 156 -16.24 8.96 18.21
CA GLY A 156 -14.89 8.69 18.71
C GLY A 156 -14.12 9.96 19.04
N SER A 157 -13.07 9.83 19.84
CA SER A 157 -12.21 10.93 20.28
C SER A 157 -11.43 11.59 19.12
N ALA A 158 -10.81 12.75 19.38
CA ALA A 158 -9.91 13.36 18.41
C ALA A 158 -8.76 12.39 18.06
N GLY A 159 -8.42 12.30 16.77
CA GLY A 159 -7.37 11.39 16.29
C GLY A 159 -7.77 9.92 16.14
N SER A 160 -9.00 9.52 16.50
CA SER A 160 -9.45 8.11 16.42
C SER A 160 -9.67 7.56 15.00
N GLY A 161 -9.36 8.33 13.95
CA GLY A 161 -9.46 7.87 12.56
C GLY A 161 -10.87 7.90 11.95
N LYS A 162 -11.87 8.54 12.58
CA LYS A 162 -13.25 8.66 12.03
C LYS A 162 -13.27 9.08 10.57
N THR A 163 -12.55 10.14 10.24
CA THR A 163 -12.46 10.67 8.87
C THR A 163 -11.88 9.65 7.90
N ALA A 164 -10.88 8.86 8.31
CA ALA A 164 -10.29 7.83 7.45
C ALA A 164 -11.31 6.73 7.13
N VAL A 165 -12.05 6.25 8.14
CA VAL A 165 -13.15 5.27 7.94
C VAL A 165 -14.22 5.86 7.02
N THR A 166 -14.65 7.10 7.25
CA THR A 166 -15.65 7.78 6.40
C THR A 166 -15.17 7.93 4.96
N LEU A 167 -13.95 8.42 4.72
CA LEU A 167 -13.42 8.60 3.36
C LEU A 167 -13.21 7.27 2.64
N ALA A 168 -12.75 6.22 3.34
CA ALA A 168 -12.63 4.88 2.78
C ALA A 168 -14.00 4.35 2.31
N ARG A 169 -15.05 4.56 3.10
CA ARG A 169 -16.43 4.21 2.74
C ARG A 169 -16.98 5.03 1.58
N LEU A 170 -16.71 6.34 1.57
CA LEU A 170 -17.16 7.23 0.49
C LEU A 170 -16.55 6.85 -0.86
N ARG A 171 -15.29 6.39 -0.90
CA ARG A 171 -14.63 5.91 -2.13
C ARG A 171 -15.26 4.63 -2.71
N GLU A 172 -15.99 3.88 -1.91
CA GLU A 172 -16.71 2.67 -2.33
C GLU A 172 -18.17 2.92 -2.65
N ALA A 173 -18.68 4.09 -2.29
CA ALA A 173 -20.07 4.41 -2.55
C ALA A 173 -20.29 4.57 -4.07
N GLU A 174 -21.22 3.80 -4.59
CA GLU A 174 -21.59 3.86 -6.00
C GLU A 174 -22.58 5.01 -6.27
N GLY A 175 -22.51 5.57 -7.48
CA GLY A 175 -23.41 6.63 -7.92
C GLY A 175 -22.95 8.04 -7.52
N ARG A 176 -23.92 8.95 -7.29
CA ARG A 176 -23.65 10.35 -6.94
C ARG A 176 -23.58 10.49 -5.42
N VAL A 177 -22.39 10.81 -4.93
CA VAL A 177 -22.10 10.93 -3.50
C VAL A 177 -21.95 12.41 -3.12
N LEU A 178 -22.60 12.84 -2.04
CA LEU A 178 -22.42 14.18 -1.46
C LEU A 178 -21.63 14.05 -0.15
N TYR A 179 -20.43 14.65 -0.12
CA TYR A 179 -19.64 14.78 1.09
C TYR A 179 -19.75 16.22 1.64
N VAL A 180 -20.26 16.35 2.87
CA VAL A 180 -20.40 17.64 3.55
C VAL A 180 -19.46 17.67 4.76
N THR A 181 -18.63 18.71 4.84
CA THR A 181 -17.65 18.89 5.92
C THR A 181 -17.45 20.37 6.20
N LEU A 182 -17.13 20.73 7.45
CA LEU A 182 -16.73 22.08 7.83
C LEU A 182 -15.25 22.36 7.51
N SER A 183 -14.48 21.35 7.11
CA SER A 183 -13.05 21.50 6.79
C SER A 183 -12.83 21.62 5.28
N ALA A 184 -12.37 22.80 4.84
CA ALA A 184 -11.98 23.01 3.45
C ALA A 184 -10.87 22.05 2.99
N TYR A 185 -9.94 21.70 3.88
CA TYR A 185 -8.89 20.73 3.61
C TYR A 185 -9.46 19.34 3.26
N LEU A 186 -10.43 18.86 4.04
CA LEU A 186 -11.07 17.57 3.76
C LEU A 186 -11.94 17.63 2.50
N ALA A 187 -12.58 18.77 2.22
CA ALA A 187 -13.38 18.94 1.01
C ALA A 187 -12.53 18.86 -0.28
N GLN A 188 -11.29 19.36 -0.25
CA GLN A 188 -10.37 19.29 -1.40
C GLN A 188 -9.72 17.92 -1.60
N GLY A 189 -9.59 17.14 -0.52
CA GLY A 189 -8.93 15.82 -0.54
C GLY A 189 -9.86 14.62 -0.63
N ALA A 190 -11.18 14.84 -0.61
CA ALA A 190 -12.20 13.80 -0.72
C ALA A 190 -12.40 13.32 -2.16
#